data_AF-A0A843B7B3-F1
#
_entry.id   AF-A0A843B7B3-F1
#
_cell.length_a   1.000
_cell.length_b   1.000
_cell.length_c   1.000
_cell.angle_alpha   90.00
_cell.angle_beta   90.00
_cell.angle_gamma   90.00
#
_symmetry.space_group_name_H-M   'P 1'
#
loop_
_entity.id
_entity.type
_entity.pdbx_description
1 polymer ?
#
loop_
_entity_poly.entity_id
_entity_poly.type
_entity_poly.pdbx_seq_one_letter_code
_entity_poly.pdbx_strand_id
1 'polypeptide(L)' 'MNTTNTLDIAGLETVYDQLATAIDTVGAEKSELLLVKLALLAANELGNAGRFAEMLAAAQRDL' A
#
# COMPACT_ATOMS: atom_id res chain seq x y z
N MET A 1 11.12 -12.78 -21.20
CA MET A 1 10.29 -11.57 -21.07
C MET A 1 9.90 -11.45 -19.60
N ASN A 2 10.68 -10.74 -18.79
CA ASN A 2 10.32 -10.43 -17.41
C ASN A 2 9.77 -9.00 -17.40
N THR A 3 8.47 -8.84 -17.66
CA THR A 3 7.80 -7.57 -17.44
C THR A 3 7.73 -7.37 -15.93
N THR A 4 8.70 -6.65 -15.39
CA THR A 4 8.65 -6.13 -14.03
C THR A 4 7.38 -5.28 -13.95
N ASN A 5 6.31 -5.83 -13.36
CA ASN A 5 4.99 -5.21 -13.31
C ASN A 5 4.93 -4.09 -12.25
N THR A 6 6.02 -3.35 -12.11
CA THR A 6 6.14 -2.19 -11.25
C THR A 6 5.34 -1.06 -11.86
N LEU A 7 4.48 -0.42 -11.06
CA LEU A 7 3.82 0.81 -11.50
C LEU A 7 4.89 1.84 -11.88
N ASP A 8 4.67 2.51 -13.01
CA ASP A 8 5.40 3.71 -13.36
C ASP A 8 5.06 4.84 -12.37
N ILE A 9 5.85 5.92 -12.37
CA ILE A 9 5.66 7.07 -11.48
C ILE A 9 4.22 7.59 -11.52
N ALA A 10 3.62 7.71 -12.71
CA ALA A 10 2.23 8.15 -12.84
C ALA A 10 1.22 7.18 -12.17
N GLY A 11 1.54 5.90 -12.18
CA GLY A 11 0.76 4.88 -11.50
C GLY A 11 0.89 4.98 -9.98
N LEU A 12 2.10 5.24 -9.48
CA LEU A 12 2.35 5.47 -8.05
C LEU A 12 1.66 6.75 -7.57
N GLU A 13 1.69 7.83 -8.36
CA GLU A 13 0.96 9.08 -8.07
C GLU A 13 -0.54 8.83 -7.98
N THR A 14 -1.11 8.05 -8.90
CA THR A 14 -2.53 7.69 -8.89
C THR A 14 -2.91 6.87 -7.65
N VAL A 15 -2.04 5.97 -7.20
CA VAL A 15 -2.25 5.20 -5.96
C VAL A 15 -2.15 6.11 -4.74
N TYR A 16 -1.17 7.01 -4.71
CA TYR A 16 -0.99 7.97 -3.62
C TYR A 16 -2.18 8.93 -3.49
N ASP A 17 -2.67 9.49 -4.61
CA ASP A 17 -3.83 10.37 -4.65
C ASP A 17 -5.11 9.69 -4.13
N GLN A 18 -5.34 8.44 -4.54
CA GLN A 18 -6.44 7.64 -4.03
C GLN A 18 -6.31 7.37 -2.53
N LEU A 19 -5.11 7.06 -2.03
CA LEU A 19 -4.88 6.90 -0.60
C LEU A 19 -5.15 8.19 0.15
N ALA A 20 -4.64 9.33 -0.33
CA ALA A 20 -4.84 10.63 0.29
C ALA A 20 -6.33 10.99 0.37
N THR A 21 -7.07 10.80 -0.73
CA THR A 21 -8.52 11.04 -0.80
C THR A 21 -9.28 10.11 0.15
N ALA A 22 -8.90 8.84 0.24
CA ALA A 22 -9.54 7.88 1.14
C ALA A 22 -9.29 8.23 2.61
N ILE A 23 -8.07 8.65 2.96
CA ILE A 23 -7.67 9.13 4.29
C ILE A 23 -8.47 10.37 4.68
N ASP A 24 -8.61 11.34 3.78
CA ASP A 24 -9.40 12.55 4.00
C ASP A 24 -10.89 12.20 4.23
N THR A 25 -11.43 11.29 3.43
CA THR A 25 -12.83 10.86 3.51
C THR A 25 -13.16 10.16 4.83
N VAL A 26 -12.27 9.30 5.34
CA VAL A 26 -12.52 8.59 6.61
C VAL A 26 -12.22 9.44 7.85
N GLY A 27 -11.38 10.47 7.68
CA GLY A 27 -10.90 11.34 8.76
C GLY A 27 -9.77 10.70 9.57
N ALA A 28 -8.92 11.55 10.15
CA ALA A 28 -7.67 11.17 10.83
C ALA A 28 -7.83 10.07 11.90
N GLU A 29 -8.98 10.01 12.58
CA GLU A 29 -9.28 9.02 13.62
C GLU A 29 -9.43 7.59 13.06
N LYS A 30 -9.80 7.46 11.77
CA LYS A 30 -10.02 6.17 11.10
C LYS A 30 -9.00 5.87 10.02
N SER A 31 -8.13 6.82 9.68
CA SER A 31 -7.09 6.66 8.67
C SER A 31 -6.14 5.51 8.99
N GLU A 32 -5.72 5.36 10.25
CA GLU A 32 -4.87 4.25 10.66
C GLU A 32 -5.57 2.89 10.45
N LEU A 33 -6.82 2.77 10.91
CA LEU A 33 -7.62 1.55 10.74
C LEU A 33 -7.84 1.21 9.26
N LEU A 34 -8.10 2.20 8.41
CA LEU A 34 -8.21 2.03 6.96
C LEU A 34 -6.91 1.50 6.36
N LEU A 35 -5.77 2.13 6.67
CA LEU A 35 -4.47 1.77 6.12
C LEU A 35 -4.05 0.35 6.55
N VAL A 36 -4.27 -0.01 7.82
CA VAL A 36 -4.03 -1.37 8.31
C VAL A 36 -4.92 -2.38 7.56
N LYS A 37 -6.20 -2.07 7.36
CA LYS A 37 -7.12 -2.94 6.63
C LYS A 37 -6.74 -3.08 5.15
N LEU A 38 -6.31 -2.00 4.51
CA LEU A 38 -5.81 -2.01 3.14
C LEU A 38 -4.56 -2.87 3.01
N ALA A 39 -3.62 -2.74 3.96
CA ALA A 39 -2.39 -3.54 3.98
C ALA A 39 -2.69 -5.04 4.17
N LEU A 40 -3.63 -5.40 5.04
CA LEU A 40 -4.08 -6.79 5.21
C LEU A 40 -4.76 -7.34 3.96
N LEU A 41 -5.59 -6.54 3.28
CA LEU A 41 -6.20 -6.93 2.00
C LEU A 41 -5.13 -7.14 0.92
N ALA A 42 -4.15 -6.25 0.83
CA ALA A 42 -3.02 -6.41 -0.09
C ALA A 42 -2.22 -7.67 0.23
N ALA A 43 -1.95 -7.96 1.51
CA ALA A 43 -1.29 -9.19 1.92
C ALA A 43 -2.07 -10.45 1.51
N ASN A 44 -3.40 -10.41 1.58
CA ASN A 44 -4.27 -11.50 1.18
C ASN A 44 -4.26 -11.71 -0.35
N GLU A 45 -4.35 -10.62 -1.13
CA GLU A 45 -4.23 -10.66 -2.59
C GLU A 45 -2.84 -11.13 -3.05
N LEU A 46 -1.78 -10.74 -2.34
CA LEU A 46 -0.42 -11.23 -2.59
C LEU A 46 -0.28 -12.74 -2.34
N GLY A 47 -1.14 -13.32 -1.49
CA GLY A 47 -1.10 -14.73 -1.11
C GLY A 47 0.20 -15.18 -0.43
N ASN A 48 1.07 -14.25 -0.05
CA ASN A 48 2.41 -14.55 0.48
C ASN A 48 2.78 -13.61 1.63
N ALA A 49 2.64 -14.12 2.86
CA ALA A 49 2.96 -13.38 4.07
C ALA A 49 4.44 -13.00 4.18
N GLY A 50 5.36 -13.81 3.64
CA GLY A 50 6.79 -13.51 3.63
C GLY A 50 7.11 -12.28 2.78
N ARG A 51 6.56 -12.22 1.56
CA ARG A 51 6.72 -11.06 0.67
C ARG A 51 6.13 -9.79 1.27
N PHE A 52 4.98 -9.88 1.93
CA PHE A 52 4.39 -8.75 2.64
C PHE A 52 5.28 -8.27 3.80
N ALA A 53 5.87 -9.19 4.58
CA ALA A 53 6.80 -8.84 5.64
C ALA A 53 8.07 -8.15 5.11
N GLU A 54 8.59 -8.59 3.96
CA GLU A 54 9.72 -7.91 3.31
C GLU A 54 9.36 -6.49 2.84
N MET A 55 8.18 -6.31 2.25
CA MET A 55 7.67 -4.98 1.85
C MET A 55 7.46 -4.07 3.06
N LEU A 56 6.95 -4.60 4.17
CA LEU A 56 6.78 -3.86 5.41
C LEU A 56 8.14 -3.42 5.98
N ALA A 57 9.12 -4.33 6.01
CA ALA A 57 10.47 -4.00 6.47
C ALA A 57 11.18 -2.99 5.56
N ALA A 58 10.92 -3.02 4.25
CA ALA A 58 11.41 -2.02 3.32
C ALA A 58 10.77 -0.65 3.59
N ALA A 59 9.44 -0.59 3.76
CA ALA A 59 8.73 0.63 4.09
C ALA A 59 9.19 1.25 5.42
N GLN A 60 9.47 0.44 6.44
CA GLN A 60 9.97 0.91 7.74
C GLN A 60 11.40 1.49 7.68
N ARG A 61 12.21 1.08 6.70
CA ARG A 61 13.58 1.60 6.53
C ARG A 61 13.63 2.93 5.78
N ASP A 62 12.59 3.22 4.99
CA ASP A 62 12.50 4.39 4.11
C ASP A 62 11.54 5.47 4.66
N LEU A 63 11.00 5.27 5.88
CA LEU A 63 10.08 6.16 6.59
C LEU A 63 10.82 7.22 7.40
#